data_AF-A0A3M8GBN7-F1
#
_entry.id   AF-A0A3M8GBN7-F1
#
_cell.length_a   1.000
_cell.length_b   1.000
_cell.length_c   1.000
_cell.angle_alpha   90.00
_cell.angle_beta   90.00
_cell.angle_gamma   90.00
#
_symmetry.space_group_name_H-M   'P 1'
#
loop_
_entity.id
_entity.type
_entity.pdbx_description
1 polymer ?
#
loop_
_entity_poly.entity_id
_entity_poly.type
_entity_poly.pdbx_seq_one_letter_code
_entity_poly.pdbx_strand_id
1 'polypeptide(L)'
;MVLNIKNIINSKRWDYFILVIRCLLAYIFFQYGYSKLTGGQFGLKEVELNTPIKDLSLFRISWYLFDHQPFKFIVGLSQIICALLLMINRTVILGAFMFLPIVATILIIDISFMSPQFAYAFLWRLSIYILLDILILIHYKGKMLTIWKAIWDNKTIKYKHSIWGFILIPVFAIILEFAIALPKAIVHFFIDLL
;
A
#
# COMPACT_ATOMS: atom_id res chain seq x y z
N MET A 1 -32.65 4.91 -23.98
CA MET A 1 -32.67 3.69 -23.13
C MET A 1 -31.77 3.95 -21.92
N VAL A 2 -32.33 4.47 -20.83
CA VAL A 2 -31.55 4.78 -19.62
C VAL A 2 -31.31 3.45 -18.88
N LEU A 3 -30.12 2.89 -19.06
CA LEU A 3 -29.72 1.65 -18.38
C LEU A 3 -29.65 1.91 -16.87
N ASN A 4 -30.49 1.21 -16.10
CA ASN A 4 -30.47 1.28 -14.64
C ASN A 4 -29.19 0.59 -14.12
N ILE A 5 -28.24 1.39 -13.62
CA ILE A 5 -26.93 0.95 -13.12
C ILE A 5 -27.06 -0.17 -12.08
N LYS A 6 -28.12 -0.19 -11.26
CA LYS A 6 -28.38 -1.27 -10.29
C LYS A 6 -28.60 -2.63 -10.97
N ASN A 7 -29.29 -2.66 -12.10
CA ASN A 7 -29.57 -3.91 -12.81
C ASN A 7 -28.32 -4.46 -13.51
N ILE A 8 -27.42 -3.58 -13.97
CA ILE A 8 -26.13 -3.98 -14.53
C ILE A 8 -25.26 -4.64 -13.46
N ILE A 9 -25.14 -4.00 -12.28
CA ILE A 9 -24.32 -4.50 -11.17
C ILE A 9 -24.80 -5.86 -10.66
N ASN A 10 -26.10 -6.16 -10.77
CA ASN A 10 -26.69 -7.42 -10.32
C ASN A 10 -26.74 -8.52 -11.40
N SER A 11 -26.03 -8.36 -12.51
CA SER A 11 -26.02 -9.32 -13.62
C SER A 11 -24.87 -10.32 -13.52
N LYS A 12 -25.11 -11.58 -13.90
CA LYS A 12 -24.06 -12.64 -13.93
C LYS A 12 -22.82 -12.24 -14.73
N ARG A 13 -23.00 -11.45 -15.80
CA ARG A 13 -21.90 -10.95 -16.65
C ARG A 13 -21.03 -9.94 -15.90
N TRP A 14 -21.64 -9.07 -15.10
CA TRP A 14 -20.92 -8.12 -14.27
C TRP A 14 -20.10 -8.81 -13.18
N ASP A 15 -20.68 -9.79 -12.49
CA ASP A 15 -19.97 -10.56 -11.47
C ASP A 15 -18.74 -11.28 -12.06
N TYR A 16 -18.89 -11.87 -13.24
CA TYR A 16 -17.78 -12.49 -13.95
C TYR A 16 -16.72 -11.45 -14.37
N PHE A 17 -17.13 -10.28 -14.84
CA PHE A 17 -16.20 -9.19 -15.17
C PHE A 17 -15.40 -8.73 -13.94
N ILE A 18 -16.04 -8.57 -12.78
CA ILE A 18 -15.35 -8.28 -11.52
C ILE A 18 -14.37 -9.39 -11.15
N LEU A 19 -14.71 -10.65 -11.37
CA LEU A 19 -13.79 -11.77 -11.15
C LEU A 19 -12.56 -11.68 -12.07
N VAL A 20 -12.75 -11.36 -13.35
CA VAL A 20 -11.65 -11.15 -14.31
C VAL A 20 -10.73 -10.03 -13.84
N ILE A 21 -11.29 -8.90 -13.39
CA ILE A 21 -10.51 -7.78 -12.85
C ILE A 21 -9.69 -8.25 -11.63
N ARG A 22 -10.30 -8.97 -10.70
CA ARG A 22 -9.62 -9.48 -9.50
C ARG A 22 -8.44 -10.38 -9.88
N CYS A 23 -8.65 -11.31 -10.82
CA CYS A 23 -7.59 -12.19 -11.30
C CYS A 23 -6.46 -11.39 -11.98
N LEU A 24 -6.79 -10.39 -12.79
CA LEU A 24 -5.81 -9.53 -13.44
C LEU A 24 -4.96 -8.76 -12.42
N LEU A 25 -5.59 -8.05 -11.49
CA LEU A 25 -4.88 -7.26 -10.49
C LEU A 25 -4.04 -8.14 -9.57
N ALA A 26 -4.57 -9.29 -9.15
CA ALA A 26 -3.83 -10.26 -8.35
C ALA A 26 -2.62 -10.81 -9.11
N TYR A 27 -2.79 -11.20 -10.38
CA TYR A 27 -1.68 -11.70 -11.21
C TYR A 27 -0.57 -10.65 -11.34
N ILE A 28 -0.94 -9.40 -11.66
CA ILE A 28 0.01 -8.30 -11.82
C ILE A 28 0.78 -8.05 -10.51
N PHE A 29 0.08 -7.93 -9.38
CA PHE A 29 0.74 -7.70 -8.08
C PHE A 29 1.60 -8.89 -7.64
N PHE A 30 1.14 -10.12 -7.88
CA PHE A 30 1.94 -11.30 -7.61
C PHE A 30 3.21 -11.32 -8.44
N GLN A 31 3.12 -11.09 -9.76
CA GLN A 31 4.26 -11.08 -10.67
C GLN A 31 5.28 -10.00 -10.28
N TYR A 32 4.83 -8.75 -10.07
CA TYR A 32 5.73 -7.66 -9.70
C TYR A 32 6.31 -7.84 -8.28
N GLY A 33 5.50 -8.29 -7.32
CA GLY A 33 5.96 -8.58 -5.98
C GLY A 33 7.03 -9.68 -5.97
N TYR A 34 6.76 -10.78 -6.67
CA TYR A 34 7.72 -11.88 -6.83
C TYR A 34 9.01 -11.42 -7.53
N SER A 35 8.89 -10.63 -8.60
CA SER A 35 10.05 -10.06 -9.30
C SER A 35 10.89 -9.16 -8.41
N LYS A 36 10.30 -8.42 -7.46
CA LYS A 36 11.05 -7.63 -6.49
C LYS A 36 11.80 -8.52 -5.51
N LEU A 37 11.19 -9.61 -5.03
CA LEU A 37 11.86 -10.50 -4.07
C LEU A 37 12.99 -11.32 -4.69
N THR A 38 12.90 -11.65 -5.98
CA THR A 38 13.87 -12.49 -6.70
C THR A 38 14.98 -11.70 -7.41
N GLY A 39 15.03 -10.37 -7.26
CA GLY A 39 16.03 -9.52 -7.90
C GLY A 39 15.79 -9.27 -9.40
N GLY A 40 14.58 -9.54 -9.90
CA GLY A 40 14.21 -9.29 -11.30
C GLY A 40 13.82 -7.85 -11.62
N GLN A 41 13.60 -7.00 -10.60
CA GLN A 41 13.18 -5.60 -10.80
C GLN A 41 14.14 -4.59 -10.17
N PHE A 42 14.33 -4.59 -8.85
CA PHE A 42 15.25 -3.64 -8.20
C PHE A 42 16.73 -4.03 -8.38
N GLY A 43 17.61 -3.03 -8.26
CA GLY A 43 19.05 -3.17 -8.42
C GLY A 43 19.62 -2.55 -9.71
N LEU A 44 20.93 -2.69 -9.86
CA LEU A 44 21.70 -2.25 -11.02
C LEU A 44 22.27 -3.46 -11.77
N LYS A 45 22.39 -3.33 -13.09
CA LYS A 45 23.14 -4.28 -13.91
C LYS A 45 24.65 -4.04 -13.77
N GLU A 46 25.47 -5.03 -14.10
CA GLU A 46 26.94 -4.90 -14.05
C GLU A 46 27.47 -3.69 -14.85
N VAL A 47 26.88 -3.41 -16.02
CA VAL A 47 27.25 -2.24 -16.83
C VAL A 47 26.95 -0.93 -16.09
N GLU A 48 25.86 -0.88 -15.34
CA GLU A 48 25.42 0.30 -14.59
C GLU A 48 26.26 0.51 -13.33
N LEU A 49 26.75 -0.56 -12.71
CA LEU A 49 27.69 -0.50 -11.58
C LEU A 49 29.04 0.12 -11.98
N ASN A 50 29.47 -0.06 -13.22
CA ASN A 50 30.70 0.52 -13.77
C ASN A 50 30.49 1.93 -14.38
N THR A 51 29.27 2.45 -14.34
CA THR A 51 28.95 3.78 -14.87
C THR A 51 29.04 4.84 -13.77
N PRO A 52 29.70 5.99 -13.99
CA PRO A 52 29.72 7.07 -13.00
C PRO A 52 28.30 7.52 -12.64
N ILE A 53 28.05 7.81 -11.36
CA ILE A 53 26.70 8.17 -10.87
C ILE A 53 26.07 9.34 -11.64
N LYS A 54 26.88 10.34 -12.01
CA LYS A 54 26.43 11.51 -12.80
C LYS A 54 25.85 11.14 -14.17
N ASP A 55 26.25 10.00 -14.71
CA ASP A 55 25.86 9.50 -16.03
C ASP A 55 24.73 8.45 -15.91
N LEU A 56 24.38 8.03 -14.70
CA LEU A 56 23.21 7.18 -14.45
C LEU A 56 21.93 8.01 -14.46
N SER A 57 20.89 7.47 -15.09
CA SER A 57 19.55 8.06 -14.97
C SER A 57 19.07 8.04 -13.52
N LEU A 58 18.31 9.07 -13.13
CA LEU A 58 17.69 9.16 -11.81
C LEU A 58 16.88 7.90 -11.45
N PHE A 59 16.21 7.32 -12.45
CA PHE A 59 15.48 6.06 -12.34
C PHE A 59 16.34 4.90 -11.80
N ARG A 60 17.56 4.74 -12.35
CA ARG A 60 18.48 3.67 -11.95
C ARG A 60 19.03 3.90 -10.55
N ILE A 61 19.35 5.13 -10.21
CA ILE A 61 19.77 5.51 -8.87
C ILE A 61 18.67 5.16 -7.86
N SER A 62 17.41 5.50 -8.16
CA SER A 62 16.28 5.15 -7.29
C SER A 62 16.08 3.63 -7.17
N TRP A 63 16.21 2.88 -8.27
CA TRP A 63 16.10 1.42 -8.25
C TRP A 63 17.21 0.74 -7.46
N TYR A 64 18.41 1.31 -7.44
CA TYR A 64 19.49 0.89 -6.54
C TYR A 64 19.10 1.10 -5.08
N LEU A 65 18.61 2.30 -4.72
CA LEU A 65 18.18 2.60 -3.36
C LEU A 65 17.03 1.69 -2.89
N PHE A 66 16.06 1.43 -3.75
CA PHE A 66 14.93 0.54 -3.44
C PHE A 66 15.30 -0.94 -3.35
N ASP A 67 16.49 -1.33 -3.82
CA ASP A 67 16.97 -2.71 -3.70
C ASP A 67 17.39 -3.07 -2.26
N HIS A 68 17.63 -2.06 -1.41
CA HIS A 68 18.05 -2.27 -0.04
C HIS A 68 16.93 -2.87 0.84
N GLN A 69 17.36 -3.76 1.76
CA GLN A 69 16.51 -4.28 2.81
C GLN A 69 16.39 -3.27 3.96
N PRO A 70 15.23 -3.19 4.64
CA PRO A 70 14.04 -4.05 4.51
C PRO A 70 13.02 -3.58 3.45
N PHE A 71 13.29 -2.47 2.76
CA PHE A 71 12.33 -1.83 1.86
C PHE A 71 11.89 -2.74 0.72
N LYS A 72 12.85 -3.34 -0.01
CA LYS A 72 12.59 -4.30 -1.09
C LYS A 72 11.65 -5.42 -0.66
N PHE A 73 11.95 -6.05 0.49
CA PHE A 73 11.15 -7.14 1.01
C PHE A 73 9.73 -6.70 1.38
N ILE A 74 9.57 -5.57 2.07
CA ILE A 74 8.25 -5.06 2.49
C ILE A 74 7.38 -4.73 1.28
N VAL A 75 7.93 -4.05 0.26
CA VAL A 75 7.18 -3.73 -0.96
C VAL A 75 6.82 -5.00 -1.73
N GLY A 76 7.76 -5.92 -1.93
CA GLY A 76 7.48 -7.18 -2.63
C GLY A 76 6.44 -8.05 -1.91
N LEU A 77 6.61 -8.23 -0.60
CA LEU A 77 5.72 -9.03 0.23
C LEU A 77 4.32 -8.43 0.32
N SER A 78 4.20 -7.10 0.47
CA SER A 78 2.89 -6.44 0.49
C SER A 78 2.13 -6.62 -0.83
N GLN A 79 2.81 -6.57 -1.98
CA GLN A 79 2.18 -6.88 -3.26
C GLN A 79 1.67 -8.33 -3.34
N ILE A 80 2.46 -9.30 -2.88
CA ILE A 80 2.06 -10.72 -2.86
C ILE A 80 0.87 -10.94 -1.91
N ILE A 81 0.91 -10.39 -0.70
CA ILE A 81 -0.20 -10.49 0.26
C ILE A 81 -1.48 -9.89 -0.34
N CYS A 82 -1.39 -8.70 -0.94
CA CYS A 82 -2.53 -8.05 -1.59
C CYS A 82 -3.11 -8.92 -2.72
N ALA A 83 -2.27 -9.53 -3.55
CA ALA A 83 -2.69 -10.45 -4.61
C ALA A 83 -3.47 -11.67 -4.05
N LEU A 84 -2.97 -12.29 -2.98
CA LEU A 84 -3.65 -13.40 -2.32
C LEU A 84 -5.00 -12.96 -1.74
N LEU A 85 -5.06 -11.78 -1.11
CA LEU A 85 -6.29 -11.25 -0.53
C LEU A 85 -7.37 -10.95 -1.60
N LEU A 86 -6.97 -10.47 -2.78
CA LEU A 86 -7.88 -10.22 -3.92
C LEU A 86 -8.47 -11.52 -4.49
N MET A 87 -7.72 -12.63 -4.42
CA MET A 87 -8.15 -13.93 -4.93
C MET A 87 -9.16 -14.62 -4.00
N ILE A 88 -9.00 -14.47 -2.69
CA ILE A 88 -9.90 -15.10 -1.71
C ILE A 88 -11.18 -14.26 -1.57
N ASN A 89 -12.34 -14.87 -1.88
CA ASN A 89 -13.65 -14.19 -1.85
C ASN A 89 -13.98 -13.53 -0.50
N ARG A 90 -13.47 -14.09 0.61
CA ARG A 90 -13.71 -13.58 1.96
C ARG A 90 -12.92 -12.30 2.28
N THR A 91 -11.77 -12.10 1.62
CA THR A 91 -10.84 -11.01 1.92
C THR A 91 -10.74 -9.98 0.80
N VAL A 92 -11.51 -10.12 -0.28
CA VAL A 92 -11.43 -9.25 -1.46
C VAL A 92 -11.52 -7.75 -1.14
N ILE A 93 -12.37 -7.36 -0.19
CA ILE A 93 -12.52 -5.95 0.23
C ILE A 93 -11.22 -5.45 0.87
N LEU A 94 -10.59 -6.26 1.73
CA LEU A 94 -9.29 -5.92 2.34
C LEU A 94 -8.18 -5.85 1.28
N GLY A 95 -8.18 -6.79 0.33
CA GLY A 95 -7.23 -6.80 -0.77
C GLY A 95 -7.32 -5.54 -1.63
N ALA A 96 -8.54 -5.10 -1.97
CA ALA A 96 -8.78 -3.88 -2.74
C ALA A 96 -8.35 -2.62 -1.96
N PHE A 97 -8.71 -2.51 -0.68
CA PHE A 97 -8.23 -1.40 0.15
C PHE A 97 -6.70 -1.37 0.30
N MET A 98 -6.05 -2.53 0.36
CA MET A 98 -4.60 -2.64 0.42
C MET A 98 -3.93 -2.31 -0.93
N PHE A 99 -4.61 -2.57 -2.04
CA PHE A 99 -4.11 -2.29 -3.39
C PHE A 99 -3.86 -0.79 -3.60
N LEU A 100 -4.82 0.05 -3.20
CA LEU A 100 -4.79 1.52 -3.39
C LEU A 100 -3.51 2.21 -2.87
N PRO A 101 -3.12 2.10 -1.60
CA PRO A 101 -1.92 2.76 -1.09
C PRO A 101 -0.62 2.21 -1.71
N ILE A 102 -0.58 0.91 -2.05
CA ILE A 102 0.58 0.29 -2.68
C ILE A 102 0.75 0.83 -4.10
N VAL A 103 -0.31 0.79 -4.92
CA VAL A 103 -0.25 1.25 -6.31
C VAL A 103 -0.04 2.76 -6.39
N ALA A 104 -0.59 3.54 -5.46
CA ALA A 104 -0.36 4.98 -5.39
C ALA A 104 1.11 5.30 -5.07
N THR A 105 1.71 4.59 -4.11
CA THR A 105 3.14 4.74 -3.80
C THR A 105 4.01 4.41 -5.01
N ILE A 106 3.72 3.30 -5.71
CA ILE A 106 4.45 2.92 -6.93
C ILE A 106 4.30 3.99 -8.01
N LEU A 107 3.07 4.50 -8.22
CA LEU A 107 2.81 5.54 -9.21
C LEU A 107 3.60 6.83 -8.90
N ILE A 108 3.61 7.27 -7.64
CA ILE A 108 4.37 8.45 -7.21
C ILE A 108 5.87 8.27 -7.48
N ILE A 109 6.41 7.08 -7.19
CA ILE A 109 7.81 6.75 -7.48
C ILE A 109 8.07 6.81 -8.99
N ASP A 110 7.23 6.17 -9.80
CA ASP A 110 7.41 6.10 -11.25
C ASP A 110 7.40 7.50 -11.89
N ILE A 111 6.45 8.37 -11.53
CA ILE A 111 6.38 9.73 -12.09
C ILE A 111 7.52 10.63 -11.61
N SER A 112 8.09 10.36 -10.43
CA SER A 112 9.14 11.21 -9.84
C SER A 112 10.52 10.91 -10.43
N PHE A 113 10.79 9.66 -10.79
CA PHE A 113 12.15 9.21 -11.11
C PHE A 113 12.33 8.67 -12.54
N MET A 114 11.26 8.33 -13.26
CA MET A 114 11.37 7.90 -14.66
C MET A 114 11.51 9.08 -15.63
N SER A 115 12.07 8.82 -16.81
CA SER A 115 11.99 9.76 -17.94
C SER A 115 10.51 10.03 -18.31
N PRO A 116 10.17 11.21 -18.87
CA PRO A 116 8.79 11.58 -19.18
C PRO A 116 8.01 10.55 -20.01
N GLN A 117 8.68 9.90 -20.98
CA GLN A 117 8.04 8.92 -21.86
C GLN A 117 7.60 7.66 -21.09
N PHE A 118 8.50 7.11 -20.26
CA PHE A 118 8.17 5.96 -19.41
C PHE A 118 7.18 6.32 -18.31
N ALA A 119 7.34 7.48 -17.66
CA ALA A 119 6.43 7.96 -16.63
C ALA A 119 4.98 8.04 -17.15
N TYR A 120 4.77 8.56 -18.36
CA TYR A 120 3.43 8.64 -18.97
C TYR A 120 2.80 7.26 -19.21
N ALA A 121 3.57 6.30 -19.72
CA ALA A 121 3.09 4.94 -19.95
C ALA A 121 2.69 4.23 -18.65
N PHE A 122 3.50 4.38 -17.60
CA PHE A 122 3.20 3.80 -16.29
C PHE A 122 2.03 4.49 -15.60
N LEU A 123 1.93 5.82 -15.72
CA LEU A 123 0.80 6.59 -15.22
C LEU A 123 -0.51 6.06 -15.80
N TRP A 124 -0.60 5.95 -17.13
CA TRP A 124 -1.82 5.48 -17.77
C TRP A 124 -2.22 4.07 -17.31
N ARG A 125 -1.24 3.16 -17.26
CA ARG A 125 -1.48 1.77 -16.84
C ARG A 125 -1.92 1.67 -15.38
N LEU A 126 -1.21 2.32 -14.46
CA LEU A 126 -1.53 2.25 -13.03
C LEU A 126 -2.83 3.00 -12.70
N SER A 127 -3.13 4.10 -13.39
CA SER A 127 -4.42 4.77 -13.27
C SER A 127 -5.58 3.87 -13.69
N ILE A 128 -5.45 3.10 -14.77
CA ILE A 128 -6.46 2.11 -15.15
C ILE A 128 -6.62 1.05 -14.05
N TYR A 129 -5.52 0.55 -13.48
CA TYR A 129 -5.61 -0.44 -12.40
C TYR A 129 -6.30 0.11 -11.14
N ILE A 130 -6.07 1.37 -10.78
CA ILE A 130 -6.79 2.05 -9.71
C ILE A 130 -8.29 2.12 -10.03
N LEU A 131 -8.67 2.49 -11.25
CA LEU A 131 -10.08 2.54 -11.66
C LEU A 131 -10.73 1.15 -11.61
N LEU A 132 -10.02 0.12 -12.04
CA LEU A 132 -10.48 -1.27 -11.96
C LEU A 132 -10.67 -1.73 -10.51
N ASP A 133 -9.77 -1.35 -9.61
CA ASP A 133 -9.90 -1.65 -8.17
C ASP A 133 -11.09 -0.91 -7.53
N ILE A 134 -11.31 0.36 -7.92
CA ILE A 134 -12.50 1.12 -7.53
C ILE A 134 -13.79 0.41 -8.00
N LEU A 135 -13.80 -0.21 -9.18
CA LEU A 135 -14.97 -1.00 -9.63
C LEU A 135 -15.22 -2.23 -8.72
N ILE A 136 -14.18 -2.89 -8.22
CA ILE A 136 -14.31 -3.98 -7.24
C ILE A 136 -14.98 -3.43 -5.96
N LEU A 137 -14.52 -2.29 -5.44
CA LEU A 137 -15.08 -1.67 -4.25
C LEU A 137 -16.54 -1.25 -4.46
N ILE A 138 -16.88 -0.67 -5.60
CA ILE A 138 -18.26 -0.30 -5.96
C ILE A 138 -19.16 -1.53 -6.02
N HIS A 139 -18.68 -2.64 -6.58
CA HIS A 139 -19.43 -3.90 -6.63
C HIS A 139 -19.73 -4.43 -5.21
N TYR A 140 -18.78 -4.35 -4.28
CA TYR A 140 -18.95 -4.78 -2.89
C TYR A 140 -19.47 -3.69 -1.92
N LYS A 141 -19.95 -2.54 -2.43
CA LYS A 141 -20.36 -1.38 -1.61
C LYS A 141 -21.37 -1.72 -0.51
N GLY A 142 -22.29 -2.66 -0.75
CA GLY A 142 -23.30 -3.07 0.23
C GLY A 142 -22.66 -3.62 1.50
N LYS A 143 -21.67 -4.52 1.34
CA LYS A 143 -20.89 -5.08 2.47
C LYS A 143 -20.02 -4.01 3.12
N MET A 144 -19.42 -3.13 2.33
CA MET A 144 -18.61 -2.02 2.85
C MET A 144 -19.42 -1.07 3.73
N LEU A 145 -20.66 -0.75 3.34
CA LEU A 145 -21.56 0.07 4.15
C LEU A 145 -21.92 -0.62 5.47
N THR A 146 -22.12 -1.95 5.46
CA THR A 146 -22.34 -2.70 6.70
C THR A 146 -21.12 -2.65 7.62
N ILE A 147 -19.92 -2.84 7.08
CA ILE A 147 -18.66 -2.73 7.84
C ILE A 147 -18.51 -1.31 8.39
N TRP A 148 -18.76 -0.29 7.57
CA TRP A 148 -18.65 1.12 7.95
C TRP A 148 -19.61 1.46 9.09
N LYS A 149 -20.88 1.05 8.99
CA LYS A 149 -21.87 1.20 10.07
C LYS A 149 -21.43 0.46 11.33
N ALA A 150 -20.93 -0.78 11.21
CA ALA A 150 -20.44 -1.52 12.37
C ALA A 150 -19.26 -0.84 13.06
N ILE A 151 -18.38 -0.16 12.32
CA ILE A 151 -17.23 0.59 12.85
C ILE A 151 -17.66 1.94 13.44
N TRP A 152 -18.60 2.63 12.80
CA TRP A 152 -19.00 3.99 13.14
C TRP A 152 -20.08 4.04 14.22
N ASP A 153 -21.11 3.20 14.11
CA ASP A 153 -22.27 3.20 15.01
C ASP A 153 -21.93 2.55 16.37
N ASN A 154 -20.93 1.67 16.44
CA ASN A 154 -20.48 1.05 17.70
C ASN A 154 -19.38 1.84 18.44
N LYS A 155 -19.16 3.13 18.12
CA LYS A 155 -18.21 3.96 18.85
C LYS A 155 -18.91 4.89 19.84
N THR A 156 -19.10 4.40 21.06
CA THR A 156 -19.02 5.25 22.24
C THR A 156 -17.69 4.99 22.91
N ILE A 157 -17.00 6.06 23.33
CA ILE A 157 -15.85 5.96 24.21
C ILE A 157 -16.33 5.16 25.43
N LYS A 158 -15.63 4.08 25.81
CA LYS A 158 -16.04 3.21 26.93
C LYS A 158 -16.34 4.04 28.20
N TYR A 159 -15.64 5.17 28.36
CA TYR A 159 -15.88 6.17 29.39
C TYR A 159 -15.87 7.58 28.78
N LYS A 160 -16.85 8.42 29.11
CA LYS A 160 -16.79 9.85 28.81
C LYS A 160 -15.75 10.50 29.74
N HIS A 161 -14.68 11.06 29.17
CA HIS A 161 -13.69 11.81 29.93
C HIS A 161 -14.13 13.28 30.08
N SER A 162 -13.90 13.86 31.26
CA SER A 162 -14.06 15.29 31.50
C SER A 162 -13.06 16.10 30.67
N ILE A 163 -13.35 17.38 30.41
CA ILE A 163 -12.50 18.28 29.60
C ILE A 163 -11.08 18.41 30.17
N TRP A 164 -10.93 18.27 31.49
CA TRP A 164 -9.64 18.21 32.20
C TRP A 164 -8.83 16.95 31.88
N GLY A 165 -9.51 15.83 31.60
CA GLY A 165 -8.87 14.61 31.12
C GLY A 165 -8.20 14.83 29.77
N PHE A 166 -8.81 15.61 28.87
CA PHE A 166 -8.22 15.94 27.57
C PHE A 166 -6.98 16.84 27.67
N ILE A 167 -6.94 17.75 28.65
CA ILE A 167 -5.77 18.62 28.90
C ILE A 167 -4.58 17.80 29.43
N LEU A 168 -4.84 16.71 30.17
CA LEU A 168 -3.80 15.82 30.69
C LEU A 168 -3.25 14.86 29.63
N ILE A 169 -3.97 14.58 28.54
CA ILE A 169 -3.51 13.70 27.44
C ILE A 169 -2.13 14.09 26.89
N PRO A 170 -1.86 15.35 26.48
CA PRO A 170 -0.55 15.72 25.97
C PRO A 170 0.56 15.57 27.02
N VAL A 171 0.28 15.83 28.30
CA VAL A 171 1.26 15.66 29.39
C VAL A 171 1.61 14.19 29.55
N PHE A 172 0.61 13.30 29.62
CA PHE A 172 0.84 11.87 29.69
C PHE A 172 1.51 11.32 28.44
N ALA A 173 1.19 11.83 27.24
CA ALA A 173 1.85 11.43 26.00
C ALA A 173 3.35 11.77 26.03
N ILE A 174 3.71 12.96 26.51
CA ILE A 174 5.11 13.36 26.68
C ILE A 174 5.82 12.47 27.71
N ILE A 175 5.19 12.24 28.88
CA ILE A 175 5.76 11.35 29.91
C ILE A 175 5.99 9.94 29.35
N LEU A 176 5.05 9.42 28.57
CA LEU A 176 5.17 8.10 27.96
C LEU A 176 6.33 8.03 26.96
N GLU A 177 6.51 9.08 26.15
CA GLU A 177 7.63 9.19 25.21
C GLU A 177 8.98 9.17 25.94
N PHE A 178 9.11 9.95 27.02
CA PHE A 178 10.30 9.95 27.86
C PHE A 178 10.53 8.60 28.56
N ALA A 179 9.47 7.94 29.03
CA ALA A 179 9.57 6.62 29.64
C ALA A 179 10.07 5.55 28.65
N ILE A 180 9.73 5.66 27.37
CA ILE A 180 10.24 4.77 26.30
C ILE A 180 11.73 5.05 26.01
N ALA A 181 12.18 6.30 26.12
CA ALA A 181 13.57 6.69 25.87
C ALA A 181 14.53 6.31 27.02
N LEU A 182 14.04 6.26 28.25
CA LEU A 182 14.82 6.03 29.47
C LEU A 182 15.63 4.71 29.48
N PRO A 183 15.05 3.54 29.12
CA PRO A 183 15.81 2.28 29.07
C PRO A 183 16.97 2.31 28.07
N LYS A 184 16.79 2.98 26.92
CA LYS A 184 17.85 3.12 25.91
C LYS A 184 19.00 3.99 26.42
N ALA A 185 18.68 5.10 27.08
CA ALA A 185 19.66 6.00 27.67
C ALA A 185 20.47 5.31 28.79
N ILE A 186 19.80 4.51 29.63
CA ILE A 186 20.46 3.73 30.69
C ILE A 186 21.41 2.70 30.09
N VAL A 187 20.98 1.92 29.09
CA VAL A 187 21.83 0.92 28.43
C VAL A 187 23.05 1.57 27.78
N HIS A 188 22.88 2.71 27.08
CA HIS A 188 24.03 3.43 26.52
C HIS A 188 25.00 3.93 27.59
N PHE A 189 24.48 4.53 28.67
CA PHE A 189 25.31 5.03 29.77
C PHE A 189 26.17 3.93 30.41
N PHE A 190 25.63 2.71 30.57
CA PHE A 190 26.40 1.57 31.10
C PHE A 190 27.40 0.99 30.09
N ILE A 191 27.10 1.02 28.79
CA ILE A 191 28.03 0.60 27.73
C ILE A 191 29.22 1.57 27.63
N ASP A 192 28.98 2.88 27.76
CA ASP A 192 30.03 3.91 27.68
C ASP A 192 30.94 3.95 28.92
N LEU A 193 30.53 3.30 30.03
CA LEU A 193 31.28 3.22 31.29
C LEU A 193 32.18 1.96 31.40
N LEU A 194 32.06 1.02 30.45
CA LEU A 194 32.76 -0.27 30.37
C LEU A 194 33.92 -0.20 29.37
#